data_AF-A0A0Q8X146-F1
#
_entry.id   AF-A0A0Q8X146-F1
#
_cell.length_a   1.000
_cell.length_b   1.000
_cell.length_c   1.000
_cell.angle_alpha   90.00
_cell.angle_beta   90.00
_cell.angle_gamma   90.00
#
_symmetry.space_group_name_H-M   'P 1'
#
loop_
_entity.id
_entity.type
_entity.pdbx_description
1 polymer ?
#
loop_
_entity_poly.entity_id
_entity_poly.type
_entity_poly.pdbx_seq_one_letter_code
_entity_poly.pdbx_strand_id
1 'polypeptide(L)'
;MLRMTKKKAAVVGGVTAVVLTGGVAFAYWTSTGEGTGTATTGTSSAWEVTVDDSTPGLTPGGPSATVSFHVKNTNSGVQNLQGAVATVEGTSDSGCTDADFSITSLSVPTGDVASGATVDGTFVISMINRAANQDACKGVSIDLKVAAS
;
A
#
# COMPACT_ATOMS: atom_id res chain seq x y z
N MET A 1 45.11 -63.57 71.63
CA MET A 1 46.39 -63.25 72.32
C MET A 1 47.47 -63.32 71.23
N LEU A 2 48.17 -62.25 70.82
CA LEU A 2 49.27 -61.58 71.54
C LEU A 2 49.55 -60.21 70.85
N ARG A 3 49.16 -59.09 71.48
CA ARG A 3 50.01 -58.00 72.03
C ARG A 3 50.71 -57.04 71.03
N MET A 4 50.26 -55.78 71.05
CA MET A 4 50.98 -54.59 70.59
C MET A 4 52.33 -54.38 71.32
N THR A 5 53.36 -53.88 70.62
CA THR A 5 54.52 -53.21 71.23
C THR A 5 54.94 -51.91 70.48
N LYS A 6 54.59 -50.80 71.14
CA LYS A 6 55.10 -49.42 71.22
C LYS A 6 56.30 -48.91 70.36
N LYS A 7 56.02 -47.75 69.72
CA LYS A 7 56.69 -46.43 69.80
C LYS A 7 58.09 -46.22 69.17
N LYS A 8 58.15 -45.28 68.20
CA LYS A 8 59.06 -44.12 68.02
C LYS A 8 58.54 -43.37 66.77
N ALA A 9 57.77 -42.27 66.83
CA ALA A 9 58.07 -40.91 67.30
C ALA A 9 59.19 -40.21 66.49
N ALA A 10 58.78 -39.41 65.50
CA ALA A 10 59.42 -38.22 64.88
C ALA A 10 58.81 -38.08 63.47
N VAL A 11 58.20 -36.99 63.01
CA VAL A 11 58.52 -35.57 63.22
C VAL A 11 57.23 -34.74 63.24
N VAL A 12 57.24 -33.79 64.18
CA VAL A 12 56.24 -32.76 64.47
C VAL A 12 56.45 -31.55 63.56
N GLY A 13 55.35 -30.87 63.21
CA GLY A 13 55.33 -29.44 62.87
C GLY A 13 54.88 -29.16 61.43
N GLY A 14 53.77 -28.47 61.15
CA GLY A 14 52.94 -27.66 62.02
C GLY A 14 51.56 -27.36 61.41
N VAL A 15 50.67 -27.10 62.36
CA VAL A 15 49.38 -26.43 62.38
C VAL A 15 48.97 -25.63 61.11
N THR A 16 47.73 -25.92 60.70
CA THR A 16 46.74 -25.09 59.97
C THR A 16 46.99 -24.63 58.54
N ALA A 17 46.17 -25.15 57.62
CA ALA A 17 45.13 -24.34 56.98
C ALA A 17 44.00 -25.25 56.48
N VAL A 18 42.89 -25.28 57.22
CA VAL A 18 41.59 -25.60 56.60
C VAL A 18 41.27 -24.43 55.69
N VAL A 19 41.28 -24.64 54.37
CA VAL A 19 40.61 -23.73 53.45
C VAL A 19 39.34 -24.44 52.99
N LEU A 20 38.27 -24.22 53.76
CA LEU A 20 36.94 -24.21 53.22
C LEU A 20 36.83 -22.96 52.35
N THR A 21 36.92 -23.10 51.04
CA THR A 21 36.35 -22.11 50.12
C THR A 21 35.55 -22.86 49.08
N GLY A 22 34.26 -22.99 49.34
CA GLY A 22 33.30 -23.29 48.29
C GLY A 22 33.35 -22.21 47.21
N GLY A 23 32.97 -22.60 46.00
CA GLY A 23 32.88 -21.72 44.83
C GLY A 23 34.27 -21.41 44.25
N VAL A 24 34.50 -21.51 42.95
CA VAL A 24 33.60 -21.29 41.84
C VAL A 24 34.17 -22.02 40.63
N ALA A 25 33.35 -22.79 39.90
CA ALA A 25 33.74 -23.24 38.57
C ALA A 25 33.81 -21.99 37.69
N PHE A 26 35.00 -21.59 37.25
CA PHE A 26 35.12 -20.52 36.27
C PHE A 26 34.80 -21.09 34.89
N ALA A 27 33.59 -20.86 34.40
CA ALA A 27 33.23 -21.09 33.00
C ALA A 27 33.85 -19.97 32.15
N TYR A 28 34.96 -20.25 31.45
CA TYR A 28 35.72 -19.27 30.67
C TYR A 28 35.34 -19.16 29.18
N TRP A 29 34.06 -19.34 28.82
CA TRP A 29 33.64 -19.12 27.44
C TRP A 29 32.60 -18.01 27.36
N THR A 30 33.05 -16.82 26.99
CA THR A 30 32.16 -15.77 26.50
C THR A 30 31.85 -16.07 25.04
N SER A 31 30.59 -16.38 24.73
CA SER A 31 30.10 -16.43 23.34
C SER A 31 29.45 -15.10 23.01
N THR A 32 29.96 -14.41 21.99
CA THR A 32 29.25 -13.31 21.33
C THR A 32 28.58 -13.84 20.07
N GLY A 33 27.45 -13.23 19.69
CA GLY A 33 26.73 -13.56 18.47
C GLY A 33 26.13 -12.29 17.90
N GLU A 34 26.49 -11.98 16.67
CA GLU A 34 25.90 -10.89 15.91
C GLU A 34 25.08 -11.48 14.76
N GLY A 35 23.87 -10.96 14.56
CA GLY A 35 22.99 -11.35 13.47
C GLY A 35 22.61 -10.12 12.68
N THR A 36 22.95 -10.08 11.40
CA THR A 36 22.49 -9.05 10.48
C THR A 36 21.25 -9.55 9.74
N GLY A 37 20.23 -8.70 9.63
CA GLY A 37 19.05 -8.94 8.81
C GLY A 37 18.78 -7.74 7.91
N THR A 38 18.34 -7.99 6.69
CA THR A 38 17.89 -6.96 5.75
C THR A 38 16.38 -7.02 5.63
N ALA A 39 15.72 -5.87 5.61
CA ALA A 39 14.30 -5.75 5.29
C ALA A 39 14.14 -4.89 4.03
N THR A 40 13.18 -5.23 3.18
CA THR A 40 12.82 -4.45 1.98
C THR A 40 11.54 -3.65 2.25
N THR A 41 11.52 -2.38 1.86
CA THR A 41 10.30 -1.55 1.88
C THR A 41 9.47 -1.80 0.63
N GLY A 42 8.14 -1.61 0.72
CA GLY A 42 7.24 -1.71 -0.44
C GLY A 42 7.38 -0.53 -1.42
N THR A 43 6.76 -0.67 -2.59
CA THR A 43 6.66 0.38 -3.64
C THR A 43 5.22 0.88 -3.77
N SER A 44 5.01 2.07 -4.32
CA SER A 44 3.68 2.51 -4.76
C SER A 44 3.29 1.87 -6.09
N SER A 45 1.99 1.64 -6.29
CA SER A 45 1.39 1.20 -7.56
C SER A 45 0.37 2.22 -8.03
N ALA A 46 0.14 2.29 -9.34
CA ALA A 46 -0.89 3.14 -9.91
C ALA A 46 -2.28 2.76 -9.39
N TRP A 47 -3.16 3.75 -9.28
CA TRP A 47 -4.58 3.53 -9.00
C TRP A 47 -5.23 2.70 -10.11
N GLU A 48 -6.05 1.73 -9.74
CA GLU A 48 -6.92 1.04 -10.69
C GLU A 48 -8.22 1.85 -10.82
N VAL A 49 -8.50 2.37 -12.02
CA VAL A 49 -9.66 3.23 -12.28
C VAL A 49 -10.61 2.55 -13.26
N THR A 50 -11.87 2.42 -12.87
CA THR A 50 -12.95 1.87 -13.70
C THR A 50 -14.03 2.92 -13.88
N VAL A 51 -14.44 3.17 -15.11
CA VAL A 51 -15.58 4.06 -15.43
C VAL A 51 -16.78 3.18 -15.74
N ASP A 52 -17.94 3.50 -15.17
CA ASP A 52 -19.15 2.73 -15.42
C ASP A 52 -19.64 2.96 -16.86
N ASP A 53 -20.15 1.89 -17.47
CA ASP A 53 -20.85 1.98 -18.76
C ASP A 53 -22.03 2.92 -18.62
N SER A 54 -21.91 4.11 -19.21
CA SER A 54 -23.02 5.04 -19.34
C SER A 54 -23.44 5.09 -20.80
N THR A 55 -24.75 5.03 -21.04
CA THR A 55 -25.36 5.30 -22.36
C THR A 55 -26.10 6.63 -22.28
N PRO A 56 -25.39 7.75 -22.08
CA PRO A 56 -26.05 9.01 -21.91
C PRO A 56 -26.65 9.38 -23.27
N GLY A 57 -27.98 9.47 -23.32
CA GLY A 57 -28.72 9.97 -24.49
C GLY A 57 -28.50 11.47 -24.69
N LEU A 58 -27.24 11.88 -24.85
CA LEU A 58 -26.85 13.27 -24.97
C LEU A 58 -27.31 13.80 -26.33
N THR A 59 -27.78 15.03 -26.29
CA THR A 59 -28.17 15.79 -27.48
C THR A 59 -27.59 17.20 -27.37
N PRO A 60 -27.36 17.90 -28.49
CA PRO A 60 -26.79 19.25 -28.47
C PRO A 60 -27.61 20.19 -27.57
N GLY A 61 -27.01 20.68 -26.48
CA GLY A 61 -27.67 21.57 -25.51
C GLY A 61 -28.81 20.92 -24.71
N GLY A 62 -28.95 19.60 -24.80
CA GLY A 62 -29.94 18.81 -24.08
C GLY A 62 -29.53 18.52 -22.63
N PRO A 63 -30.23 17.57 -21.98
CA PRO A 63 -29.91 17.19 -20.61
C PRO A 63 -28.50 16.60 -20.51
N SER A 64 -27.83 16.90 -19.39
CA SER A 64 -26.56 16.29 -19.02
C SER A 64 -26.79 14.91 -18.38
N ALA A 65 -25.74 14.10 -18.35
CA ALA A 65 -25.77 12.78 -17.70
C ALA A 65 -24.66 12.69 -16.64
N THR A 66 -24.98 12.04 -15.52
CA THR A 66 -24.00 11.72 -14.48
C THR A 66 -23.37 10.37 -14.81
N VAL A 67 -22.04 10.32 -14.77
CA VAL A 67 -21.24 9.11 -14.96
C VAL A 67 -20.51 8.82 -13.65
N SER A 68 -20.57 7.55 -13.23
CA SER A 68 -19.87 7.06 -12.04
C SER A 68 -18.54 6.43 -12.43
N PHE A 69 -17.57 6.49 -11.52
CA PHE A 69 -16.30 5.80 -11.65
C PHE A 69 -15.79 5.35 -10.29
N HIS A 70 -14.85 4.42 -10.31
CA HIS A 70 -14.29 3.76 -9.15
C HIS A 70 -12.77 3.87 -9.17
N VAL A 71 -12.17 4.26 -8.05
CA VAL A 71 -10.72 4.36 -7.86
C VAL A 71 -10.30 3.38 -6.78
N LYS A 72 -9.51 2.37 -7.13
CA LYS A 72 -9.08 1.31 -6.21
C LYS A 72 -7.59 1.39 -5.91
N ASN A 73 -7.27 1.33 -4.63
CA ASN A 73 -5.89 1.19 -4.17
C ASN A 73 -5.42 -0.27 -4.33
N THR A 74 -4.60 -0.52 -5.33
CA THR A 74 -4.00 -1.85 -5.57
C THR A 74 -2.74 -2.13 -4.77
N ASN A 75 -2.23 -1.13 -4.03
CA ASN A 75 -1.02 -1.27 -3.24
C ASN A 75 -1.30 -2.08 -1.96
N SER A 76 -0.28 -2.78 -1.49
CA SER A 76 -0.19 -3.42 -0.18
C SER A 76 -0.31 -2.45 1.01
N GLY A 77 0.01 -1.16 0.81
CA GLY A 77 -0.09 -0.11 1.82
C GLY A 77 -1.20 0.92 1.54
N VAL A 78 -1.41 1.81 2.52
CA VAL A 78 -2.28 2.99 2.36
C VAL A 78 -1.69 3.93 1.31
N GLN A 79 -2.54 4.46 0.42
CA GLN A 79 -2.18 5.50 -0.54
C GLN A 79 -3.09 6.71 -0.36
N ASN A 80 -2.55 7.91 -0.57
CA ASN A 80 -3.29 9.15 -0.42
C ASN A 80 -3.81 9.61 -1.79
N LEU A 81 -5.13 9.60 -1.98
CA LEU A 81 -5.80 10.04 -3.20
C LEU A 81 -5.98 11.56 -3.15
N GLN A 82 -5.32 12.27 -4.07
CA GLN A 82 -5.35 13.72 -4.17
C GLN A 82 -6.50 14.22 -5.05
N GLY A 83 -6.96 13.39 -5.99
CA GLY A 83 -8.13 13.67 -6.79
C GLY A 83 -8.20 12.85 -8.08
N ALA A 84 -9.09 13.26 -8.98
CA ALA A 84 -9.25 12.67 -10.28
C ALA A 84 -9.56 13.73 -11.35
N VAL A 85 -9.24 13.41 -12.59
CA VAL A 85 -9.57 14.20 -13.78
C VAL A 85 -10.26 13.30 -14.78
N ALA A 86 -11.43 13.71 -15.27
CA ALA A 86 -12.17 13.01 -16.32
C ALA A 86 -12.07 13.76 -17.66
N THR A 87 -11.87 13.03 -18.73
CA THR A 87 -11.72 13.54 -20.10
C THR A 87 -12.45 12.66 -21.09
N VAL A 88 -12.92 13.25 -22.20
CA VAL A 88 -13.32 12.51 -23.39
C VAL A 88 -12.05 12.23 -24.20
N GLU A 89 -11.67 10.95 -24.38
CA GLU A 89 -10.51 10.59 -25.21
C GLU A 89 -10.85 10.57 -26.70
N GLY A 90 -12.11 10.28 -27.03
CA GLY A 90 -12.57 10.27 -28.41
C GLY A 90 -14.01 9.79 -28.54
N THR A 91 -14.43 9.59 -29.77
CA THR A 91 -15.71 8.95 -30.10
C THR A 91 -15.54 7.93 -31.21
N SER A 92 -16.57 7.14 -31.47
CA SER A 92 -16.59 6.19 -32.59
C SER A 92 -16.60 6.84 -33.97
N ASP A 93 -16.83 8.15 -34.09
CA ASP A 93 -16.87 8.87 -35.36
C ASP A 93 -15.93 10.09 -35.33
N SER A 94 -15.00 10.17 -36.28
CA SER A 94 -14.04 11.29 -36.38
C SER A 94 -14.68 12.67 -36.57
N GLY A 95 -15.93 12.74 -37.04
CA GLY A 95 -16.71 13.97 -37.16
C GLY A 95 -17.35 14.43 -35.85
N CYS A 96 -17.33 13.60 -34.80
CA CYS A 96 -17.75 13.95 -33.45
C CYS A 96 -16.54 13.91 -32.52
N THR A 97 -16.12 15.07 -32.04
CA THR A 97 -14.86 15.23 -31.31
C THR A 97 -15.09 15.43 -29.82
N ASP A 98 -14.04 15.30 -29.02
CA ASP A 98 -14.02 15.66 -27.60
C ASP A 98 -14.50 17.11 -27.36
N ALA A 99 -14.19 18.03 -28.27
CA ALA A 99 -14.63 19.42 -28.23
C ALA A 99 -16.16 19.62 -28.37
N ASP A 100 -16.91 18.58 -28.73
CA ASP A 100 -18.37 18.60 -28.78
C ASP A 100 -19.01 18.25 -27.42
N PHE A 101 -18.20 17.91 -26.43
CA PHE A 101 -18.63 17.55 -25.08
C PHE A 101 -18.00 18.44 -24.01
N SER A 102 -18.67 18.54 -22.87
CA SER A 102 -18.09 19.14 -21.67
C SER A 102 -18.28 18.22 -20.48
N ILE A 103 -17.24 18.14 -19.66
CA ILE A 103 -17.26 17.46 -18.37
C ILE A 103 -17.22 18.50 -17.27
N THR A 104 -18.12 18.35 -16.30
CA THR A 104 -18.29 19.26 -15.17
C THR A 104 -18.59 18.46 -13.90
N SER A 105 -18.62 19.15 -12.76
CA SER A 105 -19.09 18.58 -11.48
C SER A 105 -18.39 17.28 -11.09
N LEU A 106 -17.10 17.15 -11.43
CA LEU A 106 -16.29 16.01 -10.99
C LEU A 106 -16.12 16.06 -9.48
N SER A 107 -16.41 14.95 -8.83
CA SER A 107 -16.32 14.80 -7.38
C SER A 107 -15.86 13.38 -7.04
N VAL A 108 -14.83 13.29 -6.22
CA VAL A 108 -14.34 12.04 -5.62
C VAL A 108 -13.78 12.37 -4.23
N PRO A 109 -14.05 11.55 -3.20
CA PRO A 109 -13.41 11.70 -1.90
C PRO A 109 -11.89 11.64 -2.01
N THR A 110 -11.20 12.60 -1.39
CA THR A 110 -9.73 12.65 -1.31
C THR A 110 -9.25 12.25 0.08
N GLY A 111 -8.04 11.72 0.18
CA GLY A 111 -7.40 11.33 1.43
C GLY A 111 -6.86 9.91 1.42
N ASP A 112 -6.62 9.37 2.61
CA ASP A 112 -6.00 8.06 2.77
C ASP A 112 -6.97 6.92 2.41
N VAL A 113 -6.57 6.11 1.44
CA VAL A 113 -7.30 4.93 0.97
C VAL A 113 -6.53 3.68 1.39
N ALA A 114 -7.18 2.85 2.19
CA ALA A 114 -6.59 1.59 2.67
C ALA A 114 -6.25 0.63 1.51
N SER A 115 -5.32 -0.29 1.76
CA SER A 115 -4.99 -1.34 0.80
C SER A 115 -6.24 -2.12 0.38
N GLY A 116 -6.42 -2.28 -0.93
CA GLY A 116 -7.56 -2.99 -1.51
C GLY A 116 -8.90 -2.25 -1.45
N ALA A 117 -8.96 -1.06 -0.83
CA ALA A 117 -10.19 -0.28 -0.76
C ALA A 117 -10.45 0.47 -2.08
N THR A 118 -11.73 0.72 -2.33
CA THR A 118 -12.23 1.48 -3.48
C THR A 118 -12.93 2.75 -2.99
N VAL A 119 -12.72 3.84 -3.71
CA VAL A 119 -13.41 5.11 -3.54
C VAL A 119 -14.21 5.41 -4.79
N ASP A 120 -15.45 5.80 -4.60
CA ASP A 120 -16.38 6.08 -5.70
C ASP A 120 -16.41 7.58 -6.00
N GLY A 121 -16.42 7.92 -7.28
CA GLY A 121 -16.52 9.27 -7.79
C GLY A 121 -17.57 9.41 -8.87
N THR A 122 -17.93 10.65 -9.18
CA THR A 122 -18.86 10.97 -10.26
C THR A 122 -18.40 12.19 -11.02
N PHE A 123 -18.83 12.31 -12.27
CA PHE A 123 -18.76 13.55 -13.03
C PHE A 123 -20.00 13.68 -13.92
N VAL A 124 -20.25 14.89 -14.41
CA VAL A 124 -21.37 15.19 -15.30
C VAL A 124 -20.85 15.49 -16.69
N ILE A 125 -21.34 14.74 -17.68
CA ILE A 125 -21.06 14.97 -19.09
C ILE A 125 -22.28 15.61 -19.78
N SER A 126 -22.02 16.54 -20.69
CA SER A 126 -23.04 17.13 -21.56
C SER A 126 -22.50 17.33 -22.98
N MET A 127 -23.41 17.34 -23.96
CA MET A 127 -23.06 17.67 -25.34
C MET A 127 -23.30 19.16 -25.58
N ILE A 128 -22.26 19.86 -26.02
CA ILE A 128 -22.27 21.30 -26.25
C ILE A 128 -23.12 21.59 -27.48
N ASN A 129 -24.02 22.57 -27.40
CA ASN A 129 -24.73 23.08 -28.56
C ASN A 129 -23.83 24.04 -29.35
N ARG A 130 -23.42 23.64 -30.56
CA ARG A 130 -22.55 24.44 -31.42
C ARG A 130 -23.34 25.08 -32.56
N ALA A 131 -22.79 26.13 -33.15
CA ALA A 131 -23.34 26.72 -34.37
C ALA A 131 -23.08 25.86 -35.63
N ALA A 132 -22.17 24.88 -35.55
CA ALA A 132 -21.85 23.95 -36.62
C ALA A 132 -22.77 22.72 -36.61
N ASN A 133 -22.86 22.02 -37.74
CA ASN A 133 -23.60 20.76 -37.85
C ASN A 133 -22.91 19.68 -36.99
N GLN A 134 -23.66 19.05 -36.07
CA GLN A 134 -23.20 17.97 -35.18
C GLN A 134 -23.87 16.61 -35.51
N ASP A 135 -24.32 16.40 -36.76
CA ASP A 135 -24.98 15.17 -37.22
C ASP A 135 -24.09 13.94 -37.08
N ALA A 136 -22.76 14.12 -37.21
CA ALA A 136 -21.78 13.07 -36.98
C ALA A 136 -21.79 12.53 -35.53
N CYS A 137 -22.36 13.27 -34.56
CA CYS A 137 -22.51 12.83 -33.18
C CYS A 137 -23.77 11.99 -32.93
N LYS A 138 -24.59 11.72 -33.95
CA LYS A 138 -25.81 10.92 -33.77
C LYS A 138 -25.46 9.45 -33.57
N GLY A 139 -25.78 8.91 -32.39
CA GLY A 139 -25.61 7.49 -32.09
C GLY A 139 -24.16 7.03 -31.91
N VAL A 140 -23.23 7.97 -31.69
CA VAL A 140 -21.82 7.65 -31.43
C VAL A 140 -21.61 7.16 -30.00
N SER A 141 -20.64 6.28 -29.81
CA SER A 141 -20.11 5.96 -28.49
C SER A 141 -19.01 6.94 -28.11
N ILE A 142 -18.99 7.36 -26.85
CA ILE A 142 -18.00 8.29 -26.29
C ILE A 142 -17.01 7.47 -25.47
N ASP A 143 -15.71 7.64 -25.74
CA ASP A 143 -14.64 7.04 -24.95
C ASP A 143 -14.24 7.98 -23.82
N LEU A 144 -14.35 7.49 -22.58
CA LEU A 144 -14.16 8.28 -21.36
C LEU A 144 -12.96 7.74 -20.59
N LYS A 145 -12.11 8.65 -20.14
CA LYS A 145 -10.99 8.34 -19.26
C LYS A 145 -11.06 9.12 -17.98
N VAL A 146 -10.73 8.45 -16.89
CA VAL A 146 -10.49 9.07 -15.59
C VAL A 146 -9.06 8.76 -15.15
N ALA A 147 -8.29 9.82 -14.87
CA ALA A 147 -6.96 9.72 -14.29
C ALA A 147 -7.02 10.12 -12.81
N ALA A 148 -6.67 9.20 -11.92
CA ALA A 148 -6.56 9.45 -10.48
C ALA A 148 -5.10 9.70 -10.09
N SER A 149 -4.89 10.60 -9.13
CA SER A 149 -3.57 10.93 -8.58
C SER A 149 -3.65 10.95 -7.07
#